data_AF-A0AAD6KUD1-F1
#
_entry.id   AF-A0AAD6KUD1-F1
#
_cell.length_a   1.000
_cell.length_b   1.000
_cell.length_c   1.000
_cell.angle_alpha   90.00
_cell.angle_beta   90.00
_cell.angle_gamma   90.00
#
_symmetry.space_group_name_H-M   'P 1'
#
loop_
_entity.id
_entity.type
_entity.pdbx_description
1 polymer ?
#
loop_
_entity_poly.entity_id
_entity_poly.type
_entity_poly.pdbx_seq_one_letter_code
_entity_poly.pdbx_strand_id
1 'polypeptide(L)'
;MFAAVTGLVYFLSNSLSIENYFGCFFSLPIVISSLRWGVAGGRKTMVATAMLLFVLSGPVKALTYLLTHGLVGFTMGSLWRMGANWGLSIFLCTIARATGAVGYVLTTSFLIRENIFALITINIHASLTFIFSAAGINIVPSMSFIYALFGILVVLNSGFFVFLLHLLYSVFLTRLGMKDLLRLPRWLEKAL
;
A
#
# COMPACT_ATOMS: atom_id res chain seq x y z
N MET A 1 -15.67 -16.12 0.30
CA MET A 1 -14.94 -16.39 1.57
C MET A 1 -13.79 -15.41 1.79
N PHE A 2 -12.83 -15.26 0.88
CA PHE A 2 -11.67 -14.34 1.05
C PHE A 2 -12.06 -12.89 1.39
N ALA A 3 -13.07 -12.32 0.73
CA ALA A 3 -13.53 -10.95 1.04
C ALA A 3 -14.03 -10.78 2.48
N ALA A 4 -14.75 -11.77 3.01
CA ALA A 4 -15.25 -11.75 4.38
C ALA A 4 -14.11 -11.88 5.41
N VAL A 5 -13.11 -12.73 5.13
CA VAL A 5 -11.91 -12.85 5.97
C VAL A 5 -11.16 -11.52 5.99
N THR A 6 -10.91 -10.90 4.85
CA THR A 6 -10.21 -9.61 4.80
C THR A 6 -11.00 -8.51 5.51
N GLY A 7 -12.32 -8.45 5.31
CA GLY A 7 -13.17 -7.47 5.98
C GLY A 7 -13.18 -7.65 7.50
N LEU A 8 -13.27 -8.89 7.99
CA LEU A 8 -13.24 -9.19 9.41
C LEU A 8 -11.89 -8.87 10.04
N VAL A 9 -10.78 -9.28 9.42
CA VAL A 9 -9.43 -8.98 9.92
C VAL A 9 -9.21 -7.47 9.92
N TYR A 10 -9.63 -6.75 8.87
CA TYR A 10 -9.49 -5.28 8.83
C TYR A 10 -10.32 -4.60 9.92
N PHE A 11 -11.57 -5.03 10.12
CA PHE A 11 -12.42 -4.51 11.19
C PHE A 11 -11.80 -4.77 12.58
N LEU A 12 -11.35 -5.99 12.85
CA LEU A 12 -10.71 -6.36 14.12
C LEU A 12 -9.40 -5.61 14.33
N SER A 13 -8.53 -5.53 13.31
CA SER A 13 -7.26 -4.82 13.39
C SER A 13 -7.45 -3.34 13.63
N ASN A 14 -8.47 -2.72 13.02
CA ASN A 14 -8.82 -1.34 13.30
C ASN A 14 -9.32 -1.19 14.75
N SER A 15 -10.17 -2.09 15.24
CA SER A 15 -10.72 -2.00 16.59
C SER A 15 -9.67 -2.23 17.69
N LEU A 16 -8.64 -3.03 17.40
CA LEU A 16 -7.53 -3.33 18.32
C LEU A 16 -6.31 -2.42 18.13
N SER A 17 -6.35 -1.49 17.17
CA SER A 17 -5.22 -0.63 16.79
C SER A 17 -3.95 -1.39 16.33
N ILE A 18 -4.13 -2.56 15.70
CA ILE A 18 -3.05 -3.45 15.21
C ILE A 18 -2.95 -3.41 13.67
N GLU A 19 -3.62 -2.46 13.02
CA GLU A 19 -3.66 -2.33 11.57
C GLU A 19 -2.29 -2.21 10.90
N ASN A 20 -1.33 -1.55 11.55
CA ASN A 20 0.03 -1.38 11.02
C ASN A 20 0.80 -2.70 10.93
N TYR A 21 0.49 -3.69 11.77
CA TYR A 21 1.14 -5.00 11.75
C TYR A 21 0.49 -5.94 10.73
N PHE A 22 -0.84 -5.86 10.57
CA PHE A 22 -1.59 -6.67 9.61
C PHE A 22 -1.72 -6.03 8.22
N GLY A 23 -1.17 -4.84 8.01
CA GLY A 23 -1.19 -4.11 6.75
C GLY A 23 -0.76 -4.94 5.54
N CYS A 24 0.24 -5.80 5.74
CA CYS A 24 0.74 -6.73 4.72
C CYS A 24 -0.21 -7.89 4.43
N PHE A 25 -1.12 -8.26 5.33
CA PHE A 25 -2.07 -9.35 5.11
C PHE A 25 -3.34 -8.91 4.38
N PHE A 26 -3.70 -7.63 4.44
CA PHE A 26 -4.94 -7.15 3.81
C PHE A 26 -4.97 -7.26 2.29
N SER A 27 -3.81 -7.18 1.64
CA SER A 27 -3.71 -7.27 0.18
C SER A 27 -3.58 -8.74 -0.30
N LEU A 28 -3.22 -9.66 0.59
CA LEU A 28 -2.90 -11.06 0.25
C LEU A 28 -4.11 -11.86 -0.26
N PRO A 29 -5.30 -11.79 0.37
CA PRO A 29 -6.50 -12.46 -0.15
C PRO A 29 -6.94 -11.98 -1.53
N ILE A 30 -6.72 -10.69 -1.85
CA ILE A 30 -7.01 -10.14 -3.18
C ILE A 30 -6.05 -10.76 -4.22
N VAL A 31 -4.75 -10.83 -3.89
CA VAL A 31 -3.73 -11.43 -4.77
C VAL A 31 -3.97 -12.93 -4.98
N ILE A 32 -4.29 -13.68 -3.93
CA ILE A 32 -4.62 -15.10 -4.06
C ILE A 32 -5.85 -15.28 -4.97
N SER A 33 -6.87 -14.45 -4.78
CA SER A 33 -8.09 -14.51 -5.56
C SER A 33 -7.85 -14.20 -7.04
N SER A 34 -7.01 -13.20 -7.34
CA SER A 34 -6.66 -12.86 -8.72
C SER A 34 -5.80 -13.93 -9.40
N LEU A 35 -4.94 -14.61 -8.66
CA LEU A 35 -4.10 -15.68 -9.20
C LEU A 35 -4.89 -16.95 -9.47
N ARG A 36 -5.82 -17.33 -8.58
CA ARG A 36 -6.64 -18.54 -8.71
C ARG A 36 -7.78 -18.40 -9.71
N TRP A 37 -8.53 -17.30 -9.66
CA TRP A 37 -9.74 -17.08 -10.46
C TRP A 37 -9.60 -15.96 -11.50
N GLY A 38 -8.37 -15.49 -11.75
CA GLY A 38 -8.08 -14.43 -12.71
C GLY A 38 -8.39 -13.02 -12.20
N VAL A 39 -8.07 -12.02 -13.03
CA VAL A 39 -8.24 -10.59 -12.71
C VAL A 39 -9.68 -10.26 -12.29
N ALA A 40 -10.68 -10.90 -12.91
CA ALA A 40 -12.08 -10.72 -12.55
C ALA A 40 -12.38 -11.18 -11.11
N GLY A 41 -11.76 -12.26 -10.63
CA GLY A 41 -11.88 -12.74 -9.26
C GLY A 41 -11.27 -11.76 -8.25
N GLY A 42 -10.08 -11.24 -8.55
CA GLY A 42 -9.43 -10.21 -7.75
C GLY A 42 -10.28 -8.94 -7.61
N ARG A 43 -10.81 -8.43 -8.73
CA ARG A 43 -11.69 -7.26 -8.73
C ARG A 43 -12.94 -7.46 -7.89
N LYS A 44 -13.62 -8.60 -8.07
CA LYS A 44 -14.83 -8.94 -7.27
C LYS A 44 -14.50 -9.01 -5.79
N THR A 45 -13.34 -9.56 -5.43
CA THR A 45 -12.90 -9.66 -4.02
C THR A 45 -12.64 -8.28 -3.42
N MET A 46 -11.93 -7.41 -4.14
CA MET A 46 -11.68 -6.03 -3.72
C MET A 46 -12.98 -5.25 -3.51
N VAL A 47 -13.90 -5.29 -4.48
CA VAL A 47 -15.19 -4.59 -4.40
C VAL A 47 -16.07 -5.17 -3.28
N ALA A 48 -16.12 -6.50 -3.14
CA ALA A 48 -16.90 -7.14 -2.08
C ALA A 48 -16.38 -6.77 -0.70
N THR A 49 -15.05 -6.75 -0.48
CA THR A 49 -14.49 -6.31 0.80
C THR A 49 -14.78 -4.83 1.06
N ALA A 50 -14.66 -3.96 0.04
CA ALA A 50 -14.96 -2.55 0.18
C ALA A 50 -16.45 -2.31 0.54
N MET A 51 -17.38 -3.00 -0.12
CA MET A 51 -18.81 -2.93 0.20
C MET A 51 -19.11 -3.44 1.61
N LEU A 52 -18.45 -4.53 2.02
CA LEU A 52 -18.60 -5.07 3.37
C LEU A 52 -18.11 -4.07 4.43
N LEU A 53 -16.93 -3.48 4.22
CA LEU A 53 -16.38 -2.45 5.12
C LEU A 53 -17.21 -1.17 5.10
N PHE A 54 -17.83 -0.84 3.97
CA PHE A 54 -18.73 0.31 3.87
C PHE A 54 -19.93 0.12 4.80
N VAL A 55 -20.53 -1.07 4.79
CA VAL A 55 -21.68 -1.40 5.64
C VAL A 55 -21.28 -1.51 7.12
N LEU A 56 -20.13 -2.13 7.43
CA LEU A 56 -19.73 -2.40 8.82
C LEU A 56 -19.02 -1.23 9.52
N SER A 57 -18.17 -0.51 8.79
CA SER A 57 -17.20 0.46 9.34
C SER A 57 -17.42 1.89 8.84
N GLY A 58 -18.35 2.08 7.91
CA GLY A 58 -18.67 3.36 7.31
C GLY A 58 -17.84 3.70 6.07
N PRO A 59 -18.24 4.78 5.35
CA PRO A 59 -17.68 5.14 4.05
C PRO A 59 -16.20 5.48 4.09
N VAL A 60 -15.75 6.13 5.17
CA VAL A 60 -14.38 6.61 5.33
C VAL A 60 -13.41 5.45 5.41
N LYS A 61 -13.70 4.45 6.25
CA LYS A 61 -12.82 3.29 6.44
C LYS A 61 -12.80 2.38 5.21
N ALA A 62 -13.93 2.23 4.53
CA ALA A 62 -13.99 1.50 3.27
C ALA A 62 -13.12 2.16 2.20
N LEU A 63 -13.17 3.49 2.09
CA LEU A 63 -12.37 4.25 1.15
C LEU A 63 -10.88 4.19 1.50
N THR A 64 -10.52 4.34 2.78
CA THR A 64 -9.15 4.16 3.25
C THR A 64 -8.62 2.79 2.87
N TYR A 65 -9.34 1.71 3.20
CA TYR A 65 -8.95 0.35 2.83
C TYR A 65 -8.73 0.19 1.32
N LEU A 66 -9.64 0.72 0.50
CA LEU A 66 -9.56 0.62 -0.96
C LEU A 66 -8.31 1.33 -1.50
N LEU A 67 -8.02 2.53 -0.98
CA LEU A 67 -6.88 3.34 -1.40
C LEU A 67 -5.54 2.78 -0.92
N THR A 68 -5.46 2.34 0.34
CA THR A 68 -4.18 1.93 0.95
C THR A 68 -3.80 0.48 0.68
N HIS A 69 -4.79 -0.42 0.59
CA HIS A 69 -4.55 -1.86 0.46
C HIS A 69 -5.20 -2.47 -0.79
N GLY A 70 -6.44 -2.07 -1.11
CA GLY A 70 -7.20 -2.64 -2.22
C GLY A 70 -6.51 -2.45 -3.58
N LEU A 71 -6.11 -1.22 -3.90
CA LEU A 71 -5.47 -0.88 -5.17
C LEU A 71 -4.14 -1.62 -5.38
N VAL A 72 -3.32 -1.73 -4.33
CA VAL A 72 -2.03 -2.42 -4.38
C VAL A 72 -2.21 -3.92 -4.54
N GLY A 73 -3.13 -4.52 -3.76
CA GLY A 73 -3.45 -5.95 -3.90
C GLY A 73 -4.00 -6.31 -5.27
N PHE A 74 -4.86 -5.47 -5.84
CA PHE A 74 -5.43 -5.69 -7.16
C PHE A 74 -4.39 -5.54 -8.29
N THR A 75 -3.57 -4.48 -8.25
CA THR A 75 -2.53 -4.23 -9.26
C THR A 75 -1.49 -5.34 -9.27
N MET A 76 -0.98 -5.70 -8.10
CA MET A 76 -0.02 -6.80 -7.94
C MET A 76 -0.58 -8.14 -8.41
N GLY A 77 -1.78 -8.46 -7.94
CA GLY A 77 -2.46 -9.70 -8.30
C GLY A 77 -2.77 -9.83 -9.79
N SER A 78 -3.07 -8.70 -10.46
CA SER A 78 -3.31 -8.66 -11.90
C SER A 78 -2.01 -8.80 -12.70
N LEU A 79 -0.96 -8.08 -12.31
CA LEU A 79 0.35 -8.12 -12.97
C LEU A 79 0.98 -9.50 -12.89
N TRP A 80 0.88 -10.17 -11.74
CA TRP A 80 1.37 -11.54 -11.58
C TRP A 80 0.58 -12.54 -12.41
N ARG A 81 -0.75 -12.41 -12.48
CA ARG A 81 -1.57 -13.27 -13.35
C ARG A 81 -1.25 -13.07 -14.84
N MET A 82 -0.86 -11.86 -15.23
CA MET A 82 -0.44 -11.54 -16.61
C MET A 82 1.00 -11.97 -16.93
N GLY A 83 1.74 -12.54 -15.97
CA GLY A 83 3.14 -12.95 -16.17
C GLY A 83 4.07 -11.76 -16.39
N ALA A 84 3.76 -10.59 -15.81
CA ALA A 84 4.62 -9.41 -15.90
C ALA A 84 5.99 -9.67 -15.24
N ASN A 85 7.02 -9.01 -15.76
CA ASN A 85 8.37 -9.09 -15.17
C ASN A 85 8.34 -8.58 -13.72
N TRP A 86 9.08 -9.24 -12.83
CA TRP A 86 9.08 -8.93 -11.40
C TRP A 86 9.42 -7.46 -11.10
N GLY A 87 10.43 -6.90 -11.78
CA GLY A 87 10.80 -5.49 -11.64
C GLY A 87 9.71 -4.51 -12.13
N LEU A 88 9.04 -4.84 -13.25
CA LEU A 88 7.92 -4.03 -13.75
C LEU A 88 6.73 -4.07 -12.79
N SER A 89 6.47 -5.24 -12.19
CA SER A 89 5.43 -5.41 -11.18
C SER A 89 5.68 -4.52 -9.97
N ILE A 90 6.91 -4.48 -9.45
CA ILE A 90 7.29 -3.63 -8.31
C ILE A 90 7.11 -2.16 -8.67
N PHE A 91 7.58 -1.74 -9.85
CA PHE A 91 7.47 -0.35 -10.28
C PHE A 91 6.01 0.12 -10.37
N LEU A 92 5.16 -0.65 -11.04
CA LEU A 92 3.73 -0.32 -11.18
C LEU A 92 2.99 -0.38 -9.83
N CYS A 93 3.29 -1.35 -8.98
CA CYS A 93 2.71 -1.43 -7.64
C CYS A 93 3.17 -0.28 -6.73
N THR A 94 4.40 0.21 -6.91
CA THR A 94 4.93 1.38 -6.18
C THR A 94 4.16 2.64 -6.56
N ILE A 95 3.91 2.85 -7.85
CA ILE A 95 3.07 3.95 -8.33
C ILE A 95 1.66 3.81 -7.74
N ALA A 96 1.05 2.63 -7.83
CA ALA A 96 -0.27 2.38 -7.27
C ALA A 96 -0.35 2.68 -5.76
N ARG A 97 0.67 2.29 -4.99
CA ARG A 97 0.76 2.58 -3.55
C ARG A 97 0.92 4.07 -3.27
N ALA A 98 1.75 4.77 -4.05
CA ALA A 98 1.98 6.20 -3.93
C ALA A 98 0.69 6.99 -4.26
N THR A 99 0.00 6.64 -5.34
CA THR A 99 -1.31 7.22 -5.68
C THR A 99 -2.34 6.96 -4.58
N GLY A 100 -2.36 5.75 -4.01
CA GLY A 100 -3.21 5.42 -2.87
C GLY A 100 -2.90 6.25 -1.61
N ALA A 101 -1.62 6.50 -1.34
CA ALA A 101 -1.19 7.34 -0.21
C ALA A 101 -1.59 8.81 -0.40
N VAL A 102 -1.38 9.37 -1.60
CA VAL A 102 -1.81 10.73 -1.93
C VAL A 102 -3.33 10.84 -1.87
N GLY A 103 -4.05 9.87 -2.44
CA GLY A 103 -5.51 9.82 -2.39
C GLY A 103 -6.04 9.75 -0.95
N TYR A 104 -5.37 9.01 -0.07
CA TYR A 104 -5.70 8.96 1.36
C TYR A 104 -5.52 10.33 2.04
N VAL A 105 -4.40 11.03 1.80
CA VAL A 105 -4.16 12.37 2.35
C VAL A 105 -5.21 13.36 1.85
N LEU A 106 -5.54 13.35 0.55
CA LEU A 106 -6.54 14.24 -0.03
C LEU A 106 -7.95 13.96 0.51
N THR A 107 -8.32 12.69 0.59
CA THR A 107 -9.63 12.28 1.14
C THR A 107 -9.75 12.71 2.60
N THR A 108 -8.71 12.47 3.39
CA THR A 108 -8.71 12.83 4.81
C THR A 108 -8.75 14.35 4.97
N SER A 109 -8.04 15.10 4.12
CA SER A 109 -8.04 16.57 4.11
C SER A 109 -9.43 17.12 3.82
N PHE A 110 -10.12 16.55 2.84
CA PHE A 110 -11.52 16.91 2.56
C PHE A 110 -12.43 16.60 3.75
N LEU A 111 -12.23 15.45 4.39
CA LEU A 111 -13.10 14.98 5.46
C LEU A 111 -12.97 15.79 6.76
N ILE A 112 -11.73 16.14 7.13
CA ILE A 112 -11.41 16.95 8.32
C ILE A 112 -11.67 18.45 8.05
N ARG A 113 -11.89 18.84 6.78
CA ARG A 113 -12.00 20.24 6.32
C ARG A 113 -10.76 21.09 6.64
N GLU A 114 -9.63 20.42 6.82
CA GLU A 114 -8.33 21.04 7.04
C GLU A 114 -7.36 20.63 5.94
N ASN A 115 -6.41 21.51 5.63
CA ASN A 115 -5.37 21.19 4.67
C ASN A 115 -4.26 20.36 5.34
N ILE A 116 -4.50 19.06 5.47
CA ILE A 116 -3.57 18.10 6.08
C ILE A 116 -2.25 18.06 5.31
N PHE A 117 -2.29 18.26 3.99
CA PHE A 117 -1.07 18.33 3.19
C PHE A 117 -0.21 19.53 3.61
N ALA A 118 -0.81 20.71 3.77
CA ALA A 118 -0.12 21.88 4.30
C ALA A 118 0.41 21.62 5.72
N LEU A 119 -0.39 21.00 6.58
CA LEU A 119 0.02 20.65 7.94
C LEU A 119 1.23 19.71 7.97
N ILE A 120 1.24 18.68 7.12
CA ILE A 120 2.38 17.76 6.97
C ILE A 120 3.62 18.54 6.51
N THR A 121 3.48 19.41 5.50
CA THR A 121 4.63 20.16 4.95
C THR A 121 5.22 21.16 5.93
N ILE A 122 4.38 21.81 6.75
CA ILE A 122 4.82 22.71 7.83
C ILE A 122 5.56 21.91 8.91
N ASN A 123 5.06 20.74 9.31
CA ASN A 123 5.74 19.88 10.28
C ASN A 123 7.09 19.36 9.76
N ILE A 124 7.19 19.03 8.46
CA ILE A 124 8.46 18.64 7.83
C ILE A 124 9.43 19.82 7.81
N HIS A 125 8.97 21.02 7.44
CA HIS A 125 9.79 22.23 7.46
C HIS A 125 10.34 22.52 8.86
N ALA A 126 9.48 22.45 9.88
CA ALA A 126 9.87 22.69 11.27
C ALA A 126 10.88 21.64 11.75
N SER A 127 10.64 20.36 11.48
CA SER A 127 11.54 19.27 11.84
C SER A 127 12.90 19.39 11.17
N LEU A 128 12.94 19.72 9.87
CA LEU A 128 14.19 19.93 9.14
C LEU A 128 14.97 21.12 9.66
N THR A 129 14.29 22.24 9.92
CA THR A 129 14.92 23.44 10.47
C THR A 129 15.52 23.15 11.84
N PHE A 130 14.84 22.37 12.68
CA PHE A 130 15.37 21.91 13.96
C PHE A 130 16.61 21.03 13.80
N ILE A 131 16.59 20.06 12.88
CA ILE A 131 17.74 19.18 12.60
C ILE A 131 18.93 19.99 12.07
N PHE A 132 18.71 20.92 11.14
CA PHE A 132 19.77 21.77 10.61
C PHE A 132 20.36 22.70 11.68
N SER A 133 19.50 23.30 12.51
CA SER A 133 19.95 24.10 13.65
C SER A 133 20.75 23.27 14.65
N ALA A 134 20.35 22.03 14.94
CA ALA A 134 21.08 21.12 15.81
C ALA A 134 22.43 20.67 15.21
N ALA A 135 22.51 20.58 13.88
CA ALA A 135 23.74 20.28 13.14
C ALA A 135 24.66 21.50 12.94
N GLY A 136 24.29 22.69 13.43
CA GLY A 136 25.04 23.94 13.26
C GLY A 136 24.91 24.58 11.88
N ILE A 137 23.98 24.10 11.05
CA ILE A 137 23.72 24.58 9.70
C ILE A 137 22.56 25.59 9.75
N ASN A 138 22.84 26.88 9.65
CA ASN A 138 21.83 27.95 9.63
C ASN A 138 21.22 28.15 8.23
N ILE A 139 20.73 27.08 7.61
CA ILE A 139 20.06 27.15 6.31
C ILE A 139 18.57 26.90 6.52
N VAL A 140 17.74 27.89 6.16
CA VAL A 140 16.28 27.73 6.16
C VAL A 140 15.88 26.96 4.89
N PRO A 141 15.22 25.79 5.02
CA PRO A 141 14.82 25.00 3.86
C PRO A 141 13.78 25.75 3.01
N SER A 142 13.95 25.75 1.69
CA SER A 142 12.94 26.32 0.78
C SER A 142 11.70 25.41 0.67
N MET A 143 10.53 25.98 0.40
CA MET A 143 9.29 25.21 0.24
C MET A 143 9.36 24.21 -0.92
N SER A 144 10.02 24.57 -2.02
CA SER A 144 10.25 23.67 -3.15
C SER A 144 11.07 22.44 -2.77
N PHE A 145 12.09 22.62 -1.91
CA PHE A 145 12.88 21.52 -1.38
C PHE A 145 12.04 20.58 -0.51
N ILE A 146 11.14 21.12 0.30
CA ILE A 146 10.25 20.33 1.16
C ILE A 146 9.27 19.50 0.33
N TYR A 147 8.67 20.07 -0.72
CA TYR A 147 7.78 19.32 -1.60
C TYR A 147 8.52 18.20 -2.33
N ALA A 148 9.74 18.46 -2.81
CA ALA A 148 10.57 17.44 -3.43
C ALA A 148 10.93 16.32 -2.43
N LEU A 149 11.32 16.68 -1.21
CA LEU A 149 11.64 15.72 -0.15
C LEU A 149 10.43 14.87 0.22
N PHE A 150 9.25 15.47 0.40
CA PHE A 150 8.02 14.74 0.68
C PHE A 150 7.71 13.74 -0.44
N GLY A 151 7.81 14.15 -1.71
CA GLY A 151 7.61 13.27 -2.86
C GLY A 151 8.59 12.09 -2.85
N ILE A 152 9.88 12.35 -2.64
CA ILE A 152 10.92 11.31 -2.57
C ILE A 152 10.63 10.34 -1.42
N LEU A 153 10.31 10.85 -0.22
CA LEU A 153 10.00 10.02 0.94
C LEU A 153 8.78 9.13 0.71
N VAL A 154 7.72 9.65 0.08
CA VAL A 154 6.52 8.88 -0.25
C VAL A 154 6.83 7.78 -1.25
N VAL A 155 7.59 8.07 -2.30
CA VAL A 155 7.98 7.09 -3.33
C VAL A 155 8.90 6.03 -2.74
N LEU A 156 9.90 6.44 -1.95
CA LEU A 156 10.86 5.55 -1.30
C LEU A 156 10.15 4.62 -0.31
N ASN A 157 9.29 5.16 0.56
CA ASN A 157 8.49 4.36 1.48
C ASN A 157 7.58 3.37 0.73
N SER A 158 6.91 3.83 -0.33
CA SER A 158 6.06 2.98 -1.15
C SER A 158 6.86 1.87 -1.83
N GLY A 159 8.05 2.18 -2.35
CA GLY A 159 8.94 1.24 -3.02
C GLY A 159 9.45 0.15 -2.08
N PHE A 160 9.97 0.52 -0.90
CA PHE A 160 10.42 -0.44 0.10
C PHE A 160 9.28 -1.33 0.59
N PHE A 161 8.11 -0.76 0.85
CA PHE A 161 6.94 -1.52 1.28
C PHE A 161 6.51 -2.53 0.21
N VAL A 162 6.38 -2.09 -1.04
CA VAL A 162 5.99 -2.97 -2.16
C VAL A 162 7.02 -4.05 -2.42
N PHE A 163 8.31 -3.74 -2.30
CA PHE A 163 9.40 -4.70 -2.42
C PHE A 163 9.32 -5.80 -1.36
N LEU A 164 9.17 -5.42 -0.09
CA LEU A 164 8.99 -6.36 1.02
C LEU A 164 7.74 -7.21 0.83
N LEU A 165 6.65 -6.61 0.35
CA LEU A 165 5.39 -7.30 0.11
C LEU A 165 5.50 -8.28 -1.07
N HIS A 166 6.24 -7.95 -2.13
CA HIS A 166 6.58 -8.88 -3.22
C HIS A 166 7.39 -10.07 -2.71
N LEU A 167 8.40 -9.84 -1.87
CA LEU A 167 9.21 -10.90 -1.28
C LEU A 167 8.36 -11.80 -0.37
N LEU A 168 7.60 -11.21 0.55
CA LEU A 168 6.72 -11.94 1.46
C LEU A 168 5.71 -12.80 0.70
N TYR A 169 5.03 -12.23 -0.30
CA TYR A 169 4.00 -12.96 -1.04
C TYR A 169 4.58 -14.03 -1.95
N SER A 170 5.76 -13.80 -2.51
CA SER A 170 6.45 -14.82 -3.30
C SER A 170 6.74 -16.07 -2.47
N VAL A 171 7.19 -15.91 -1.21
CA VAL A 171 7.43 -17.00 -0.26
C VAL A 171 6.12 -17.69 0.13
N PHE A 172 5.08 -16.93 0.45
CA PHE A 172 3.77 -17.51 0.81
C PHE A 172 3.14 -18.30 -0.34
N LEU A 173 3.14 -17.75 -1.56
CA LEU A 173 2.52 -18.40 -2.71
C LEU A 173 3.31 -19.62 -3.19
N THR A 174 4.65 -19.59 -3.08
CA THR A 174 5.47 -20.77 -3.36
C THR A 174 5.19 -21.90 -2.37
N ARG A 175 5.02 -21.58 -1.07
CA ARG A 175 4.60 -22.55 -0.04
C ARG A 175 3.19 -23.09 -0.24
N LEU A 176 2.30 -22.31 -0.86
CA LEU A 176 0.94 -22.72 -1.24
C LEU A 176 0.89 -23.54 -2.55
N GLY A 177 2.03 -23.87 -3.15
CA GLY A 177 2.10 -24.67 -4.38
C GLY A 177 1.76 -23.92 -5.66
N MET A 178 1.74 -22.59 -5.64
CA MET A 178 1.38 -21.75 -6.81
C MET A 178 2.61 -21.26 -7.57
N LYS A 179 3.75 -21.97 -7.51
CA LYS A 179 5.04 -21.54 -8.08
C LYS A 179 4.91 -21.19 -9.58
N ASP A 180 4.16 -21.98 -10.35
CA ASP A 180 4.04 -21.87 -11.81
C ASP A 180 3.39 -20.55 -12.29
N LEU A 181 2.68 -19.88 -11.41
CA LEU A 181 1.99 -18.61 -11.70
C LEU A 181 2.88 -17.39 -11.43
N LEU A 182 4.06 -17.56 -10.83
CA LEU A 182 4.98 -16.47 -10.56
C LEU A 182 6.21 -16.54 -11.48
N ARG A 183 6.49 -15.44 -12.18
CA ARG A 183 7.81 -15.23 -12.79
C ARG A 183 8.76 -14.68 -11.73
N LEU A 184 9.39 -15.59 -11.01
CA LEU A 184 10.36 -15.27 -9.97
C LEU A 184 11.70 -14.89 -10.61
N PRO A 185 12.43 -13.91 -10.03
CA PRO A 185 13.77 -13.62 -10.46
C PRO A 185 14.74 -14.73 -10.01
N ARG A 186 15.75 -15.07 -10.83
CA ARG A 186 16.65 -16.24 -10.65
C ARG A 186 17.29 -16.37 -9.26
N TRP A 187 17.62 -15.26 -8.61
CA TRP A 187 18.17 -15.25 -7.25
C TRP A 187 17.19 -15.77 -6.19
N LEU A 188 15.90 -15.47 -6.37
CA LEU A 188 14.83 -15.88 -5.46
C LEU A 188 14.39 -17.33 -5.73
N GLU A 189 14.41 -17.77 -6.99
CA GLU A 189 14.22 -19.19 -7.35
C GLU A 189 15.28 -20.09 -6.72
N LYS A 190 16.53 -19.62 -6.63
CA LYS A 190 17.61 -20.38 -5.97
C LYS A 190 17.45 -20.48 -4.45
N ALA A 191 16.66 -19.59 -3.85
CA ALA A 191 16.48 -19.50 -2.40
C ALA A 191 15.20 -20.20 -1.88
N LEU A 192 14.29 -20.64 -2.76
CA LEU A 192 12.93 -21.15 -2.46
C LEU A 192 12.66 -22.57 -2.94
#